data_AF-A0A5C7VRU0-F1
#
_entry.id   AF-A0A5C7VRU0-F1
#
_cell.length_a   1.000
_cell.length_b   1.000
_cell.length_c   1.000
_cell.angle_alpha   90.00
_cell.angle_beta   90.00
_cell.angle_gamma   90.00
#
_symmetry.space_group_name_H-M   'P 1'
#
loop_
_entity.id
_entity.type
_entity.pdbx_description
1 polymer ?
#
loop_
_entity_poly.entity_id
_entity_poly.type
_entity_poly.pdbx_seq_one_letter_code
_entity_poly.pdbx_strand_id
1 'polypeptide(L)'
;MLLGDPGAGKTASFKREAEESGGKCVSARDFATFEPGMEYQGKTLFIDGLDEMRAGGGDCRTPLDDIRKHLKRLGCPRFRLSCREADWLGASDSEAMKQVSPDGEIIALHLDPLSDKDIAEILRHKLTTSDPAEFMRQARAHRLDELLRNPQVLNLLVEAVGGDEWPQSRMQVYEMACKKLIKEKNHGHRKAKREQTFSEDLLLDAVGYLCAIQLLSGVTGFSLDEERVDDQHPCWTELITSSFPLLTALKTNLFQGDGEELRIPVHRTIAEFLGARYFASRIEKDGLPFGRVLTLMTGADGGVVTDLRGLAAWLSVHCLNQSRRLLIERDPLGTILYGDVRHFSLRDKQAVFMALRNQAQRNPWLHSEDWSSSSFGALGTKDMEPVLREILISSSRDRADQEIVNCALEAIRYGEPLSSLNDFLETIVRDSSYHQFVRTSAIKAWFRNAPDDYAMLLKLAEDIRTGIVEDYDDEILGIVLEELYPQFIPPAKIFDYLHVPKIKSLIGSYRVFWIHYLPEKSSKQTLPALLDRFIQI
;
A
#
# COMPACT_ATOMS: atom_id res chain seq x y z
N MET A 1 24.54 11.07 -16.66
CA MET A 1 24.44 10.33 -15.38
C MET A 1 23.06 9.71 -15.28
N LEU A 2 22.96 8.45 -14.86
CA LEU A 2 21.68 7.83 -14.49
C LEU A 2 21.63 7.67 -12.97
N LEU A 3 20.81 8.48 -12.34
CA LEU A 3 20.56 8.47 -10.90
C LEU A 3 19.24 7.76 -10.62
N GLY A 4 19.08 7.37 -9.37
CA GLY A 4 17.84 6.79 -8.87
C GLY A 4 18.08 5.93 -7.65
N ASP A 5 16.99 5.48 -7.06
CA ASP A 5 17.02 4.74 -5.82
C ASP A 5 17.68 3.36 -5.93
N PRO A 6 18.13 2.80 -4.80
CA PRO A 6 18.44 1.37 -4.72
C PRO A 6 17.29 0.55 -5.29
N GLY A 7 17.60 -0.37 -6.22
CA GLY A 7 16.59 -1.24 -6.80
C GLY A 7 15.72 -0.63 -7.90
N ALA A 8 15.92 0.63 -8.28
CA ALA A 8 15.19 1.30 -9.37
C ALA A 8 15.40 0.67 -10.77
N GLY A 9 16.35 -0.26 -10.92
CA GLY A 9 16.57 -0.96 -12.20
C GLY A 9 17.64 -0.33 -13.11
N LYS A 10 18.52 0.54 -12.58
CA LYS A 10 19.62 1.20 -13.33
C LYS A 10 20.50 0.21 -14.10
N THR A 11 21.02 -0.82 -13.43
CA THR A 11 21.85 -1.87 -14.03
C THR A 11 21.16 -2.59 -15.18
N ALA A 12 19.87 -2.92 -15.01
CA ALA A 12 19.09 -3.60 -16.05
C ALA A 12 18.88 -2.70 -17.27
N SER A 13 18.58 -1.41 -17.04
CA SER A 13 18.43 -0.40 -18.09
C SER A 13 19.73 -0.21 -18.87
N PHE A 14 20.87 -0.12 -18.17
CA PHE A 14 22.19 0.02 -18.81
C PHE A 14 22.59 -1.17 -19.67
N LYS A 15 22.33 -2.41 -19.20
CA LYS A 15 22.62 -3.61 -19.99
C LYS A 15 21.80 -3.63 -21.28
N ARG A 16 20.50 -3.39 -21.18
CA ARG A 16 19.59 -3.41 -22.34
C ARG A 16 19.95 -2.34 -23.37
N GLU A 17 20.14 -1.11 -22.92
CA GLU A 17 20.49 0.00 -23.79
C GLU A 17 21.90 -0.17 -24.41
N ALA A 18 22.84 -0.79 -23.70
CA ALA A 18 24.15 -1.14 -24.27
C ALA A 18 24.04 -2.18 -25.39
N GLU A 19 23.17 -3.18 -25.23
CA GLU A 19 22.89 -4.18 -26.27
C GLU A 19 22.22 -3.54 -27.51
N GLU A 20 21.24 -2.66 -27.31
CA GLU A 20 20.49 -2.01 -28.39
C GLU A 20 21.33 -0.96 -29.15
N SER A 21 22.21 -0.23 -28.46
CA SER A 21 23.06 0.82 -29.06
C SER A 21 24.43 0.32 -29.57
N GLY A 22 24.74 -0.96 -29.40
CA GLY A 22 26.07 -1.52 -29.71
C GLY A 22 27.20 -1.01 -28.80
N GLY A 23 26.84 -0.47 -27.63
CA GLY A 23 27.76 0.01 -26.62
C GLY A 23 28.40 -1.12 -25.79
N LYS A 24 29.16 -0.74 -24.75
CA LYS A 24 29.78 -1.71 -23.84
C LYS A 24 29.43 -1.38 -22.40
N CYS A 25 28.79 -2.34 -21.72
CA CYS A 25 28.53 -2.27 -20.29
C CYS A 25 29.70 -2.84 -19.50
N VAL A 26 30.14 -2.11 -18.47
CA VAL A 26 31.24 -2.47 -17.57
C VAL A 26 30.89 -2.00 -16.16
N SER A 27 31.31 -2.73 -15.12
CA SER A 27 31.14 -2.26 -13.75
C SER A 27 32.12 -1.11 -13.47
N ALA A 28 31.73 -0.14 -12.64
CA ALA A 28 32.61 0.95 -12.23
C ALA A 28 33.91 0.43 -11.60
N ARG A 29 33.79 -0.63 -10.79
CA ARG A 29 34.93 -1.29 -10.15
C ARG A 29 35.91 -1.88 -11.16
N ASP A 30 35.42 -2.66 -12.12
CA ASP A 30 36.28 -3.27 -13.12
C ASP A 30 36.90 -2.22 -14.04
N PHE A 31 36.13 -1.20 -14.41
CA PHE A 31 36.62 -0.10 -15.23
C PHE A 31 37.72 0.70 -14.53
N ALA A 32 37.64 0.91 -13.22
CA ALA A 32 38.69 1.58 -12.45
C ALA A 32 39.90 0.68 -12.15
N THR A 33 39.70 -0.63 -12.05
CA THR A 33 40.75 -1.59 -11.65
C THR A 33 41.61 -2.05 -12.82
N PHE A 34 41.02 -2.28 -13.99
CA PHE A 34 41.71 -2.84 -15.15
C PHE A 34 41.95 -1.76 -16.22
N GLU A 35 43.14 -1.78 -16.83
CA GLU A 35 43.45 -0.86 -17.94
C GLU A 35 42.49 -1.08 -19.11
N PRO A 36 41.91 -0.02 -19.69
CA PRO A 36 40.93 -0.15 -20.74
C PRO A 36 41.58 -0.64 -22.05
N GLY A 37 41.15 -1.81 -22.52
CA GLY A 37 41.61 -2.43 -23.77
C GLY A 37 40.97 -1.87 -25.04
N MET A 38 41.39 -2.41 -26.21
CA MET A 38 40.90 -2.01 -27.54
C MET A 38 39.38 -2.18 -27.72
N GLU A 39 38.75 -3.02 -26.89
CA GLU A 39 37.30 -3.29 -26.88
C GLU A 39 36.42 -2.07 -26.53
N TYR A 40 37.00 -1.04 -25.92
CA TYR A 40 36.31 0.19 -25.52
C TYR A 40 36.42 1.32 -26.54
N GLN A 41 37.33 1.22 -27.52
CA GLN A 41 37.56 2.27 -28.50
C GLN A 41 36.37 2.44 -29.45
N GLY A 42 35.93 3.69 -29.64
CA GLY A 42 34.85 4.05 -30.56
C GLY A 42 33.43 3.65 -30.13
N LYS A 43 33.26 3.08 -28.93
CA LYS A 43 31.96 2.66 -28.39
C LYS A 43 31.49 3.60 -27.29
N THR A 44 30.17 3.66 -27.09
CA THR A 44 29.57 4.31 -25.92
C THR A 44 29.75 3.40 -24.71
N LEU A 45 30.31 3.94 -23.62
CA LEU A 45 30.59 3.20 -22.39
C LEU A 45 29.45 3.34 -21.39
N PHE A 46 28.99 2.22 -20.84
CA PHE A 46 27.98 2.18 -19.77
C PHE A 46 28.66 1.66 -18.51
N ILE A 47 29.03 2.58 -17.63
CA ILE A 47 29.76 2.31 -16.40
C ILE A 47 28.74 2.18 -15.26
N ASP A 48 28.59 0.98 -14.72
CA ASP A 48 27.52 0.67 -13.76
C ASP A 48 28.03 0.54 -12.32
N GLY A 49 27.37 1.21 -11.37
CA GLY A 49 27.56 0.99 -9.93
C GLY A 49 28.72 1.76 -9.30
N LEU A 50 28.84 3.07 -9.55
CA LEU A 50 29.83 3.92 -8.86
C LEU A 50 29.71 3.82 -7.32
N ASP A 51 28.48 3.72 -6.83
CA ASP A 51 28.16 3.58 -5.40
C ASP A 51 28.83 2.37 -4.75
N GLU A 52 29.02 1.28 -5.49
CA GLU A 52 29.62 0.04 -4.99
C GLU A 52 31.12 0.15 -4.71
N MET A 53 31.80 1.13 -5.32
CA MET A 53 33.20 1.44 -5.03
C MET A 53 33.34 2.38 -3.85
N ARG A 54 32.41 3.33 -3.71
CA ARG A 54 32.40 4.31 -2.61
C ARG A 54 32.08 3.69 -1.26
N ALA A 55 31.39 2.54 -1.23
CA ALA A 55 31.06 1.82 0.00
C ALA A 55 32.24 1.12 0.71
N GLY A 56 33.45 1.15 0.16
CA GLY A 56 34.63 0.39 0.62
C GLY A 56 35.52 1.03 1.70
N GLY A 57 35.11 2.13 2.33
CA GLY A 57 35.83 2.69 3.50
C GLY A 57 37.10 3.52 3.19
N GLY A 58 37.33 3.92 1.93
CA GLY A 58 38.39 4.85 1.52
C GLY A 58 37.87 6.25 1.16
N ASP A 59 38.74 7.14 0.66
CA ASP A 59 38.33 8.46 0.17
C ASP A 59 37.30 8.31 -0.97
N CYS A 60 36.07 8.78 -0.75
CA CYS A 60 34.96 8.70 -1.69
C CYS A 60 35.22 9.36 -3.05
N ARG A 61 36.26 10.20 -3.17
CA ARG A 61 36.69 10.84 -4.42
C ARG A 61 37.56 9.93 -5.30
N THR A 62 38.36 9.05 -4.70
CA THR A 62 39.28 8.16 -5.43
C THR A 62 38.61 7.29 -6.51
N PRO A 63 37.42 6.68 -6.29
CA PRO A 63 36.74 5.91 -7.35
C PRO A 63 36.41 6.72 -8.59
N LEU A 64 35.98 7.98 -8.43
CA LEU A 64 35.62 8.83 -9.55
C LEU A 64 36.86 9.30 -10.32
N ASP A 65 37.94 9.62 -9.61
CA ASP A 65 39.19 10.06 -10.23
C ASP A 65 39.85 8.97 -11.08
N ASP A 66 39.77 7.70 -10.67
CA ASP A 66 40.29 6.59 -11.45
C ASP A 66 39.48 6.35 -12.74
N ILE A 67 38.15 6.48 -12.66
CA ILE A 67 37.28 6.47 -13.86
C ILE A 67 37.64 7.64 -14.80
N ARG A 68 37.85 8.85 -14.27
CA ARG A 68 38.23 10.04 -15.06
C ARG A 68 39.57 9.85 -15.78
N LYS A 69 40.58 9.27 -15.11
CA LYS A 69 41.88 8.97 -15.72
C LYS A 69 41.72 8.05 -16.93
N HIS A 70 40.93 6.99 -16.81
CA HIS A 70 40.70 6.03 -17.89
C HIS A 70 39.88 6.63 -19.05
N LEU A 71 38.84 7.41 -18.75
CA LEU A 71 38.08 8.14 -19.78
C LEU A 71 38.97 9.11 -20.57
N LYS A 72 39.88 9.83 -19.88
CA LYS A 72 40.82 10.75 -20.51
C LYS A 72 41.83 10.03 -21.41
N ARG A 73 42.34 8.86 -21.00
CA ARG A 73 43.24 8.03 -21.81
C ARG A 73 42.58 7.48 -23.07
N LEU A 74 41.27 7.20 -23.00
CA LEU A 74 40.46 6.76 -24.14
C LEU A 74 40.06 7.90 -25.09
N GLY A 75 40.50 9.13 -24.83
CA GLY A 75 40.20 10.31 -25.65
C GLY A 75 38.79 10.88 -25.42
N CYS A 76 38.28 10.77 -24.18
CA CYS A 76 36.95 11.25 -23.78
C CYS A 76 35.80 10.68 -24.64
N PRO A 77 35.58 9.36 -24.62
CA PRO A 77 34.47 8.75 -25.35
C PRO A 77 33.12 9.15 -24.74
N ARG A 78 32.03 8.96 -25.50
CA ARG A 78 30.67 9.07 -24.94
C ARG A 78 30.48 8.03 -23.84
N PHE A 79 30.02 8.46 -22.68
CA PHE A 79 29.81 7.55 -21.54
C PHE A 79 28.49 7.84 -20.83
N ARG A 80 27.99 6.83 -20.13
CA ARG A 80 26.88 6.88 -19.18
C ARG A 80 27.36 6.21 -17.91
N LEU A 81 27.14 6.85 -16.77
CA LEU A 81 27.56 6.36 -15.46
C LEU A 81 26.32 6.26 -14.57
N SER A 82 26.13 5.12 -13.91
CA SER A 82 25.05 4.92 -12.94
C SER A 82 25.58 5.07 -11.52
N CYS A 83 24.77 5.67 -10.66
CA CYS A 83 25.04 5.77 -9.23
C CYS A 83 23.72 5.71 -8.47
N ARG A 84 23.75 5.24 -7.22
CA ARG A 84 22.66 5.57 -6.29
C ARG A 84 22.66 7.08 -6.13
N GLU A 85 21.48 7.69 -6.17
CA GLU A 85 21.31 9.12 -5.85
C GLU A 85 21.92 9.45 -4.49
N ALA A 86 21.84 8.48 -3.60
CA ALA A 86 22.43 8.48 -2.28
C ALA A 86 23.95 8.66 -2.18
N ASP A 87 24.68 8.22 -3.18
CA ASP A 87 26.13 8.18 -3.15
C ASP A 87 26.73 9.11 -4.21
N TRP A 88 25.93 10.03 -4.79
CA TRP A 88 26.33 11.04 -5.76
C TRP A 88 26.63 12.37 -5.07
N LEU A 89 27.88 12.87 -5.13
CA LEU A 89 28.32 14.11 -4.49
C LEU A 89 27.99 15.36 -5.32
N GLY A 90 26.99 15.24 -6.19
CA GLY A 90 26.31 16.37 -6.76
C GLY A 90 27.10 17.26 -7.71
N ALA A 91 27.14 18.56 -7.41
CA ALA A 91 27.84 19.58 -8.19
C ALA A 91 29.35 19.29 -8.33
N SER A 92 29.99 18.76 -7.28
CA SER A 92 31.42 18.41 -7.29
C SER A 92 31.71 17.30 -8.29
N ASP A 93 30.93 16.21 -8.25
CA ASP A 93 31.07 15.09 -9.18
C ASP A 93 30.69 15.50 -10.61
N SER A 94 29.65 16.31 -10.77
CA SER A 94 29.21 16.80 -12.08
C SER A 94 30.30 17.64 -12.74
N GLU A 95 30.90 18.58 -12.02
CA GLU A 95 31.96 19.45 -12.53
C GLU A 95 33.24 18.67 -12.85
N ALA A 96 33.59 17.69 -12.02
CA ALA A 96 34.70 16.79 -12.27
C ALA A 96 34.51 15.96 -13.55
N MET A 97 33.29 15.52 -13.83
CA MET A 97 32.96 14.70 -15.00
C MET A 97 32.82 15.51 -16.30
N LYS A 98 32.46 16.80 -16.24
CA LYS A 98 32.45 17.69 -17.43
C LYS A 98 33.80 17.71 -18.14
N GLN A 99 34.90 17.65 -17.38
CA GLN A 99 36.26 17.65 -17.93
C GLN A 99 36.61 16.43 -18.78
N VAL A 100 35.83 15.35 -18.67
CA VAL A 100 36.02 14.11 -19.44
C VAL A 100 34.83 13.81 -20.35
N SER A 101 33.88 14.74 -20.46
CA SER A 101 32.77 14.65 -21.42
C SER A 101 33.23 15.12 -22.82
N PRO A 102 32.79 14.48 -23.91
CA PRO A 102 33.11 14.92 -25.28
C PRO A 102 32.63 16.36 -25.59
N ASP A 103 31.52 16.78 -25.01
CA ASP A 103 30.84 18.06 -25.24
C ASP A 103 30.96 19.04 -24.06
N GLY A 104 31.64 18.65 -22.97
CA GLY A 104 31.76 19.44 -21.75
C GLY A 104 30.47 19.56 -20.93
N GLU A 105 29.42 18.83 -21.29
CA GLU A 105 28.14 18.83 -20.59
C GLU A 105 27.87 17.47 -19.91
N ILE A 106 27.17 17.50 -18.78
CA ILE A 106 26.72 16.30 -18.07
C ILE A 106 25.25 16.50 -17.72
N ILE A 107 24.42 15.59 -18.23
CA ILE A 107 22.98 15.56 -17.93
C ILE A 107 22.72 14.49 -16.88
N ALA A 108 22.03 14.85 -15.80
CA ALA A 108 21.48 13.90 -14.84
C ALA A 108 20.07 13.46 -15.29
N LEU A 109 19.87 12.14 -15.39
CA LEU A 109 18.59 11.52 -15.69
C LEU A 109 18.17 10.68 -14.49
N HIS A 110 16.87 10.66 -14.20
CA HIS A 110 16.26 9.86 -13.14
C HIS A 110 15.37 8.79 -13.77
N LEU A 111 15.29 7.63 -13.12
CA LEU A 111 14.31 6.60 -13.50
C LEU A 111 12.98 6.89 -12.81
N ASP A 112 11.92 7.01 -13.60
CA ASP A 112 10.57 7.13 -13.07
C ASP A 112 10.13 5.83 -12.36
N PRO A 113 9.26 5.93 -11.33
CA PRO A 113 8.64 4.76 -10.72
C PRO A 113 7.80 3.95 -11.73
N LEU A 114 7.62 2.65 -11.48
CA LEU A 114 6.79 1.80 -12.33
C LEU A 114 5.32 2.28 -12.34
N SER A 115 4.71 2.30 -13.52
CA SER A 115 3.27 2.49 -13.66
C SER A 115 2.51 1.19 -13.38
N ASP A 116 1.19 1.29 -13.13
CA ASP A 116 0.32 0.11 -12.96
C ASP A 116 0.39 -0.85 -14.16
N LYS A 117 0.60 -0.31 -15.37
CA LYS A 117 0.78 -1.11 -16.60
C LYS A 117 2.11 -1.86 -16.59
N ASP A 118 3.18 -1.21 -16.14
CA ASP A 118 4.50 -1.83 -16.05
C ASP A 118 4.52 -2.93 -14.99
N ILE A 119 3.89 -2.70 -13.83
CA ILE A 119 3.75 -3.70 -12.78
C ILE A 119 2.98 -4.92 -13.31
N ALA A 120 1.84 -4.70 -13.96
CA ALA A 120 1.06 -5.79 -14.55
C ALA A 120 1.87 -6.57 -15.60
N GLU A 121 2.64 -5.89 -16.44
CA GLU A 121 3.51 -6.53 -17.42
C GLU A 121 4.63 -7.35 -16.75
N ILE A 122 5.32 -6.79 -15.76
CA ILE A 122 6.37 -7.51 -15.00
C ILE A 122 5.80 -8.77 -14.35
N LEU A 123 4.59 -8.68 -13.76
CA LEU A 123 3.93 -9.82 -13.11
C LEU A 123 3.57 -10.93 -14.12
N ARG A 124 3.18 -10.60 -15.37
CA ARG A 124 2.89 -11.60 -16.42
C ARG A 124 4.11 -12.46 -16.77
N HIS A 125 5.32 -11.90 -16.66
CA HIS A 125 6.57 -12.61 -16.96
C HIS A 125 7.15 -13.36 -15.74
N LYS A 126 6.46 -13.36 -14.60
CA LYS A 126 6.90 -14.04 -13.37
C LYS A 126 6.14 -15.36 -13.18
N LEU A 127 6.87 -16.47 -13.26
CA LEU A 127 6.34 -17.84 -13.09
C LEU A 127 5.69 -18.09 -11.72
N THR A 128 6.00 -17.27 -10.71
CA THR A 128 5.50 -17.38 -9.33
C THR A 128 4.15 -16.69 -9.12
N THR A 129 3.60 -15.99 -10.12
CA THR A 129 2.32 -15.28 -10.00
C THR A 129 1.34 -15.83 -11.02
N SER A 130 0.44 -16.70 -10.56
CA SER A 130 -0.57 -17.35 -11.40
C SER A 130 -1.62 -16.36 -11.94
N ASP A 131 -1.90 -15.27 -11.21
CA ASP A 131 -2.83 -14.21 -11.62
C ASP A 131 -2.33 -12.81 -11.19
N PRO A 132 -1.78 -12.01 -12.13
CA PRO A 132 -1.36 -10.62 -11.87
C PRO A 132 -2.47 -9.70 -11.37
N ALA A 133 -3.72 -9.88 -11.83
CA ALA A 133 -4.83 -9.04 -11.42
C ALA A 133 -5.20 -9.31 -9.97
N GLU A 134 -5.20 -10.59 -9.56
CA GLU A 134 -5.42 -10.95 -8.17
C GLU A 134 -4.29 -10.44 -7.27
N PHE A 135 -3.03 -10.57 -7.69
CA PHE A 135 -1.90 -10.02 -6.93
C PHE A 135 -2.08 -8.51 -6.67
N MET A 136 -2.46 -7.75 -7.69
CA MET A 136 -2.68 -6.30 -7.54
C MET A 136 -3.89 -5.99 -6.66
N ARG A 137 -4.95 -6.80 -6.72
CA ARG A 137 -6.11 -6.66 -5.84
C ARG A 137 -5.73 -6.90 -4.38
N GLN A 138 -4.94 -7.94 -4.10
CA GLN A 138 -4.41 -8.23 -2.77
C GLN A 138 -3.46 -7.13 -2.29
N ALA A 139 -2.55 -6.64 -3.14
CA ALA A 139 -1.65 -5.55 -2.78
C ALA A 139 -2.40 -4.25 -2.41
N ARG A 140 -3.45 -3.90 -3.15
CA ARG A 140 -4.33 -2.77 -2.81
C ARG A 140 -5.10 -3.01 -1.51
N ALA A 141 -5.63 -4.22 -1.31
CA ALA A 141 -6.32 -4.59 -0.06
C ALA A 141 -5.41 -4.46 1.17
N HIS A 142 -4.10 -4.71 1.00
CA HIS A 142 -3.09 -4.54 2.05
C HIS A 142 -2.42 -3.15 2.07
N ARG A 143 -2.78 -2.21 1.18
CA ARG A 143 -2.18 -0.87 1.00
C ARG A 143 -0.67 -0.90 0.75
N LEU A 144 -0.26 -1.73 -0.21
CA LEU A 144 1.14 -1.90 -0.62
C LEU A 144 1.36 -1.49 -2.09
N ASP A 145 0.31 -1.06 -2.77
CA ASP A 145 0.30 -0.72 -4.19
C ASP A 145 1.35 0.33 -4.56
N GLU A 146 1.51 1.38 -3.75
CA GLU A 146 2.55 2.39 -3.97
C GLU A 146 3.97 1.85 -3.76
N LEU A 147 4.16 0.90 -2.85
CA LEU A 147 5.46 0.22 -2.66
C LEU A 147 5.84 -0.64 -3.87
N LEU A 148 4.86 -1.13 -4.64
CA LEU A 148 5.11 -1.92 -5.85
C LEU A 148 5.69 -1.10 -7.01
N ARG A 149 5.66 0.24 -6.91
CA ARG A 149 6.25 1.10 -7.95
C ARG A 149 7.78 0.99 -8.03
N ASN A 150 8.43 0.49 -6.99
CA ASN A 150 9.86 0.16 -7.03
C ASN A 150 10.07 -1.29 -7.53
N PRO A 151 10.80 -1.51 -8.64
CA PRO A 151 10.98 -2.85 -9.22
C PRO A 151 11.60 -3.87 -8.26
N GLN A 152 12.52 -3.46 -7.38
CA GLN A 152 13.11 -4.36 -6.40
C GLN A 152 12.08 -4.76 -5.34
N VAL A 153 11.26 -3.82 -4.86
CA VAL A 153 10.21 -4.07 -3.87
C VAL A 153 9.10 -4.95 -4.44
N LEU A 154 8.70 -4.71 -5.69
CA LEU A 154 7.80 -5.58 -6.44
C LEU A 154 8.33 -7.01 -6.50
N ASN A 155 9.56 -7.20 -6.98
CA ASN A 155 10.18 -8.54 -7.03
C ASN A 155 10.25 -9.19 -5.64
N LEU A 156 10.53 -8.39 -4.62
CA LEU A 156 10.68 -8.86 -3.25
C LEU A 156 9.36 -9.34 -2.65
N LEU A 157 8.27 -8.62 -2.91
CA LEU A 157 6.93 -9.01 -2.50
C LEU A 157 6.45 -10.22 -3.30
N VAL A 158 6.66 -10.24 -4.62
CA VAL A 158 6.39 -11.42 -5.47
C VAL A 158 7.14 -12.66 -4.99
N GLU A 159 8.43 -12.56 -4.66
CA GLU A 159 9.21 -13.66 -4.06
C GLU A 159 8.69 -14.07 -2.68
N ALA A 160 8.04 -13.15 -1.94
CA ALA A 160 7.53 -13.41 -0.59
C ALA A 160 6.19 -14.14 -0.59
N VAL A 161 5.30 -13.74 -1.51
CA VAL A 161 3.93 -14.25 -1.62
C VAL A 161 3.76 -15.25 -2.76
N GLY A 162 4.86 -15.59 -3.45
CA GLY A 162 4.90 -16.46 -4.63
C GLY A 162 4.77 -17.96 -4.34
N GLY A 163 4.49 -18.35 -3.10
CA GLY A 163 3.75 -19.57 -2.80
C GLY A 163 2.38 -19.13 -2.32
N ASP A 164 1.30 -19.77 -2.79
CA ASP A 164 -0.12 -19.37 -2.81
C ASP A 164 -0.78 -18.79 -1.53
N GLU A 165 -0.04 -18.42 -0.49
CA GLU A 165 -0.52 -17.86 0.76
C GLU A 165 0.07 -16.47 1.01
N TRP A 166 -0.70 -15.43 0.66
CA TRP A 166 -0.51 -14.10 1.21
C TRP A 166 -0.60 -14.15 2.75
N PRO A 167 0.22 -13.37 3.48
CA PRO A 167 0.09 -13.28 4.93
C PRO A 167 -1.33 -12.88 5.33
N GLN A 168 -1.85 -13.49 6.39
CA GLN A 168 -3.25 -13.31 6.80
C GLN A 168 -3.56 -11.90 7.36
N SER A 169 -2.53 -11.08 7.58
CA SER A 169 -2.63 -9.78 8.25
C SER A 169 -1.68 -8.75 7.64
N ARG A 170 -2.09 -7.48 7.64
CA ARG A 170 -1.25 -6.36 7.16
C ARG A 170 0.03 -6.24 7.98
N MET A 171 -0.05 -6.43 9.29
CA MET A 171 1.13 -6.40 10.17
C MET A 171 2.23 -7.36 9.68
N GLN A 172 1.87 -8.60 9.35
CA GLN A 172 2.83 -9.59 8.84
C GLN A 172 3.46 -9.15 7.50
N VAL A 173 2.66 -8.53 6.61
CA VAL A 173 3.20 -8.05 5.33
C VAL A 173 4.19 -6.91 5.55
N TYR A 174 3.88 -5.96 6.42
CA TYR A 174 4.78 -4.85 6.77
C TYR A 174 6.06 -5.34 7.46
N GLU A 175 5.96 -6.28 8.40
CA GLU A 175 7.15 -6.89 9.03
C GLU A 175 8.05 -7.57 7.99
N MET A 176 7.45 -8.36 7.10
CA MET A 176 8.16 -9.07 6.05
C MET A 176 8.82 -8.09 5.08
N ALA A 177 8.09 -7.06 4.64
CA ALA A 177 8.59 -6.02 3.75
C ALA A 177 9.78 -5.30 4.40
N CYS A 178 9.67 -4.84 5.65
CA CYS A 178 10.74 -4.14 6.35
C CYS A 178 11.99 -5.01 6.53
N LYS A 179 11.83 -6.27 6.97
CA LYS A 179 12.94 -7.23 7.09
C LYS A 179 13.64 -7.51 5.76
N LYS A 180 12.91 -7.45 4.66
CA LYS A 180 13.49 -7.67 3.33
C LYS A 180 14.12 -6.38 2.76
N LEU A 181 13.55 -5.20 3.01
CA LEU A 181 14.08 -3.90 2.58
C LEU A 181 15.38 -3.55 3.29
N ILE A 182 15.52 -3.93 4.57
CA ILE A 182 16.73 -3.67 5.34
C ILE A 182 17.92 -4.54 4.90
N LYS A 183 17.66 -5.64 4.20
CA LYS A 183 18.69 -6.52 3.64
C LYS A 183 19.28 -5.91 2.37
N GLU A 184 20.55 -5.52 2.44
CA GLU A 184 21.32 -5.10 1.26
C GLU A 184 21.53 -6.31 0.32
N LYS A 185 20.83 -6.38 -0.81
CA LYS A 185 20.99 -7.46 -1.80
C LYS A 185 22.33 -7.35 -2.53
N ASN A 186 22.93 -6.16 -2.62
CA ASN A 186 24.16 -5.98 -3.38
C ASN A 186 25.36 -6.71 -2.73
N HIS A 187 25.86 -7.74 -3.41
CA HIS A 187 27.01 -8.53 -2.94
C HIS A 187 28.31 -7.71 -2.85
N GLY A 188 28.46 -6.67 -3.69
CA GLY A 188 29.60 -5.75 -3.69
C GLY A 188 29.64 -4.90 -2.43
N HIS A 189 28.51 -4.29 -2.06
CA HIS A 189 28.35 -3.53 -0.80
C HIS A 189 28.46 -4.42 0.43
N ARG A 190 27.85 -5.62 0.42
CA ARG A 190 27.94 -6.57 1.55
C ARG A 190 29.36 -7.04 1.83
N LYS A 191 30.18 -7.28 0.79
CA LYS A 191 31.59 -7.66 0.96
C LYS A 191 32.44 -6.49 1.44
N ALA A 192 32.16 -5.28 0.96
CA ALA A 192 32.87 -4.05 1.33
C ALA A 192 32.60 -3.62 2.79
N LYS A 193 31.38 -3.82 3.31
CA LYS A 193 30.96 -3.45 4.67
C LYS A 193 31.12 -4.55 5.72
N ARG A 194 31.87 -5.63 5.46
CA ARG A 194 32.02 -6.78 6.37
C ARG A 194 32.51 -6.41 7.78
N GLU A 195 33.18 -5.27 7.94
CA GLU A 195 33.76 -4.82 9.21
C GLU A 195 32.75 -4.15 10.16
N GLN A 196 31.55 -3.75 9.69
CA GLN A 196 30.50 -3.14 10.52
C GLN A 196 29.15 -3.84 10.31
N THR A 197 29.05 -5.09 10.80
CA THR A 197 27.80 -5.85 10.70
C THR A 197 26.92 -5.55 11.91
N PHE A 198 25.90 -4.73 11.72
CA PHE A 198 24.83 -4.53 12.71
C PHE A 198 23.77 -5.63 12.59
N SER A 199 23.09 -5.98 13.68
CA SER A 199 21.95 -6.89 13.61
C SER A 199 20.78 -6.24 12.87
N GLU A 200 19.97 -7.07 12.18
CA GLU A 200 18.78 -6.60 11.47
C GLU A 200 17.82 -5.86 12.40
N ASP A 201 17.65 -6.36 13.63
CA ASP A 201 16.77 -5.73 14.62
C ASP A 201 17.28 -4.37 15.08
N LEU A 202 18.60 -4.21 15.29
CA LEU A 202 19.18 -2.92 15.69
C LEU A 202 19.03 -1.88 14.57
N LEU A 203 19.17 -2.30 13.31
CA LEU A 203 18.94 -1.41 12.17
C LEU A 203 17.45 -1.05 12.05
N LEU A 204 16.52 -2.00 12.24
CA LEU A 204 15.09 -1.71 12.21
C LEU A 204 14.70 -0.75 13.34
N ASP A 205 15.27 -0.89 14.52
CA ASP A 205 15.04 0.01 15.65
C ASP A 205 15.62 1.42 15.37
N ALA A 206 16.79 1.50 14.71
CA ALA A 206 17.36 2.78 14.26
C ALA A 206 16.50 3.47 13.19
N VAL A 207 15.96 2.72 12.23
CA VAL A 207 15.01 3.26 11.24
C VAL A 207 13.74 3.71 11.94
N GLY A 208 13.20 2.91 12.87
CA GLY A 208 12.01 3.26 13.64
C GLY A 208 12.20 4.55 14.45
N TYR A 209 13.39 4.76 15.04
CA TYR A 209 13.74 6.01 15.70
C TYR A 209 13.71 7.21 14.75
N LEU A 210 14.34 7.09 13.58
CA LEU A 210 14.36 8.16 12.56
C LEU A 210 12.94 8.47 12.06
N CYS A 211 12.14 7.45 11.74
CA CYS A 211 10.76 7.63 11.31
C CYS A 211 9.87 8.24 12.39
N ALA A 212 10.06 7.85 13.65
CA ALA A 212 9.34 8.44 14.78
C ALA A 212 9.62 9.94 14.93
N ILE A 213 10.87 10.35 14.79
CA ILE A 213 11.25 11.78 14.79
C ILE A 213 10.62 12.48 13.60
N GLN A 214 10.84 11.95 12.40
CA GLN A 214 10.36 12.53 11.14
C GLN A 214 8.86 12.82 11.18
N LEU A 215 8.06 11.85 11.64
CA LEU A 215 6.60 11.99 11.71
C LEU A 215 6.16 13.00 12.76
N LEU A 216 6.76 13.02 13.95
CA LEU A 216 6.34 13.91 15.05
C LEU A 216 6.81 15.34 14.87
N SER A 217 7.98 15.57 14.27
CA SER A 217 8.46 16.92 13.97
C SER A 217 7.87 17.48 12.69
N GLY A 218 7.24 16.64 11.85
CA GLY A 218 6.66 17.06 10.58
C GLY A 218 7.71 17.46 9.53
N VAL A 219 8.97 17.03 9.71
CA VAL A 219 10.03 17.23 8.71
C VAL A 219 9.87 16.21 7.59
N THR A 220 10.46 16.48 6.43
CA THR A 220 10.37 15.58 5.28
C THR A 220 11.37 14.43 5.42
N GLY A 221 12.58 14.71 5.90
CA GLY A 221 13.62 13.71 6.05
C GLY A 221 14.82 14.19 6.86
N PHE A 222 16.01 13.75 6.44
CA PHE A 222 17.27 14.05 7.10
C PHE A 222 18.35 14.40 6.08
N SER A 223 19.18 15.39 6.41
CA SER A 223 20.41 15.68 5.67
C SER A 223 21.55 14.82 6.19
N LEU A 224 22.38 14.30 5.28
CA LEU A 224 23.64 13.60 5.55
C LEU A 224 24.84 14.53 5.72
N ASP A 225 24.71 15.79 5.28
CA ASP A 225 25.74 16.82 5.28
C ASP A 225 25.22 18.13 5.93
N GLU A 226 26.06 18.77 6.74
CA GLU A 226 25.73 20.04 7.40
C GLU A 226 25.45 21.17 6.39
N GLU A 227 26.07 21.14 5.20
CA GLU A 227 25.86 22.15 4.17
C GLU A 227 24.49 22.05 3.48
N ARG A 228 23.77 20.93 3.68
CA ARG A 228 22.46 20.65 3.06
C ARG A 228 21.29 20.71 4.05
N VAL A 229 21.53 21.17 5.26
CA VAL A 229 20.48 21.34 6.27
C VAL A 229 19.51 22.43 5.84
N ASP A 230 18.22 22.10 5.90
CA ASP A 230 17.11 23.05 5.77
C ASP A 230 16.03 22.76 6.82
N ASP A 231 14.95 23.55 6.81
CA ASP A 231 13.83 23.42 7.75
C ASP A 231 13.10 22.06 7.68
N GLN A 232 13.25 21.32 6.57
CA GLN A 232 12.62 20.03 6.28
C GLN A 232 13.58 18.84 6.37
N HIS A 233 14.89 19.10 6.49
CA HIS A 233 15.96 18.11 6.47
C HIS A 233 17.03 18.41 7.53
N PRO A 234 16.72 18.25 8.83
CA PRO A 234 17.70 18.39 9.90
C PRO A 234 18.87 17.41 9.72
N CYS A 235 20.05 17.78 10.21
CA CYS A 235 21.22 16.91 10.13
C CYS A 235 21.06 15.69 11.04
N TRP A 236 21.37 14.50 10.51
CA TRP A 236 21.26 13.27 11.29
C TRP A 236 22.19 13.23 12.52
N THR A 237 23.29 14.00 12.50
CA THR A 237 24.28 14.06 13.60
C THR A 237 23.78 14.86 14.81
N GLU A 238 22.80 15.75 14.63
CA GLU A 238 22.21 16.56 15.70
C GLU A 238 21.21 15.78 16.55
N LEU A 239 20.83 14.57 16.11
CA LEU A 239 19.86 13.74 16.80
C LEU A 239 20.46 13.16 18.10
N ILE A 240 19.67 13.26 19.17
CA ILE A 240 20.11 13.07 20.57
C ILE A 240 20.56 11.62 20.88
N THR A 241 20.25 10.63 20.05
CA THR A 241 20.58 9.22 20.32
C THR A 241 21.89 8.78 19.69
N SER A 242 22.88 8.51 20.54
CA SER A 242 24.22 8.02 20.18
C SER A 242 24.35 6.50 20.08
N SER A 243 23.31 5.72 20.42
CA SER A 243 23.38 4.25 20.47
C SER A 243 23.00 3.55 19.16
N PHE A 244 22.39 4.25 18.20
CA PHE A 244 21.93 3.65 16.95
C PHE A 244 22.88 3.96 15.78
N PRO A 245 23.04 3.02 14.84
CA PRO A 245 23.81 3.25 13.60
C PRO A 245 22.98 4.05 12.58
N LEU A 246 22.69 5.33 12.89
CA LEU A 246 21.75 6.18 12.13
C LEU A 246 22.17 6.36 10.66
N LEU A 247 23.44 6.66 10.39
CA LEU A 247 23.95 6.79 9.02
C LEU A 247 23.79 5.49 8.23
N THR A 248 24.00 4.33 8.85
CA THR A 248 23.81 3.04 8.21
C THR A 248 22.33 2.79 7.91
N ALA A 249 21.44 3.15 8.84
CA ALA A 249 19.99 3.05 8.66
C ALA A 249 19.49 3.92 7.50
N LEU A 250 19.96 5.17 7.40
CA LEU A 250 19.65 6.11 6.31
C LEU A 250 20.14 5.65 4.93
N LYS A 251 21.07 4.70 4.88
CA LYS A 251 21.59 4.11 3.63
C LYS A 251 20.90 2.78 3.25
N THR A 252 19.90 2.33 4.02
CA THR A 252 19.11 1.14 3.68
C THR A 252 18.04 1.44 2.63
N ASN A 253 17.42 0.41 2.06
CA ASN A 253 16.30 0.60 1.12
C ASN A 253 14.98 1.02 1.80
N LEU A 254 15.01 1.31 3.11
CA LEU A 254 13.89 1.91 3.84
C LEU A 254 13.87 3.44 3.71
N PHE A 255 14.91 4.02 3.11
CA PHE A 255 15.00 5.43 2.73
C PHE A 255 15.27 5.56 1.23
N GLN A 256 14.80 6.65 0.65
CA GLN A 256 15.03 7.06 -0.73
C GLN A 256 15.71 8.43 -0.77
N GLY A 257 16.28 8.78 -1.93
CA GLY A 257 16.86 10.11 -2.15
C GLY A 257 15.76 11.17 -2.30
N ASP A 258 16.00 12.36 -1.77
CA ASP A 258 15.20 13.57 -2.04
C ASP A 258 16.11 14.72 -2.51
N GLY A 259 17.08 14.38 -3.36
CA GLY A 259 18.20 15.24 -3.74
C GLY A 259 19.54 14.85 -3.11
N GLU A 260 20.55 15.67 -3.38
CA GLU A 260 21.94 15.42 -2.98
C GLU A 260 22.10 15.44 -1.46
N GLU A 261 22.62 14.34 -0.89
CA GLU A 261 22.80 14.14 0.55
C GLU A 261 21.51 14.23 1.39
N LEU A 262 20.33 14.16 0.77
CA LEU A 262 19.03 14.16 1.46
C LEU A 262 18.39 12.77 1.47
N ARG A 263 17.75 12.42 2.59
CA ARG A 263 17.12 11.12 2.81
C ARG A 263 15.74 11.24 3.40
N ILE A 264 14.76 10.64 2.73
CA ILE A 264 13.38 10.57 3.19
C ILE A 264 12.94 9.10 3.27
N PRO A 265 11.99 8.73 4.16
CA PRO A 265 11.48 7.37 4.18
C PRO A 265 10.94 6.96 2.81
N VAL A 266 11.17 5.69 2.42
CA VAL A 266 10.74 5.17 1.11
C VAL A 266 9.21 5.27 0.91
N HIS A 267 8.47 5.21 2.01
CA HIS A 267 7.03 5.41 2.00
C HIS A 267 6.53 5.82 3.38
N ARG A 268 5.52 6.69 3.42
CA ARG A 268 4.93 7.17 4.66
C ARG A 268 4.42 6.02 5.54
N THR A 269 3.70 5.05 4.98
CA THR A 269 3.12 3.96 5.78
C THR A 269 4.19 3.05 6.38
N ILE A 270 5.36 2.91 5.75
CA ILE A 270 6.52 2.20 6.31
C ILE A 270 7.10 2.98 7.49
N ALA A 271 7.19 4.31 7.35
CA ALA A 271 7.61 5.18 8.44
C ALA A 271 6.64 5.10 9.64
N GLU A 272 5.33 5.12 9.39
CA GLU A 272 4.30 5.00 10.43
C GLU A 272 4.39 3.65 11.14
N PHE A 273 4.56 2.56 10.39
CA PHE A 273 4.72 1.21 10.96
C PHE A 273 5.98 1.10 11.84
N LEU A 274 7.16 1.48 11.32
CA LEU A 274 8.42 1.36 12.05
C LEU A 274 8.52 2.38 13.20
N GLY A 275 8.00 3.59 13.02
CA GLY A 275 7.92 4.61 14.06
C GLY A 275 7.03 4.15 15.23
N ALA A 276 5.88 3.55 14.92
CA ALA A 276 4.98 2.98 15.94
C ALA A 276 5.64 1.81 16.69
N ARG A 277 6.33 0.91 15.98
CA ARG A 277 7.09 -0.19 16.59
C ARG A 277 8.14 0.35 17.57
N TYR A 278 8.87 1.41 17.18
CA TYR A 278 9.84 2.06 18.04
C TYR A 278 9.18 2.63 19.30
N PHE A 279 8.09 3.39 19.16
CA PHE A 279 7.38 3.95 20.32
C PHE A 279 6.85 2.88 21.27
N ALA A 280 6.24 1.82 20.73
CA ALA A 280 5.76 0.71 21.54
C ALA A 280 6.91 0.11 22.39
N SER A 281 8.09 -0.09 21.78
CA SER A 281 9.28 -0.54 22.50
C SER A 281 9.70 0.45 23.60
N ARG A 282 9.71 1.76 23.33
CA ARG A 282 10.04 2.80 24.34
C ARG A 282 9.03 2.83 25.49
N ILE A 283 7.75 2.64 25.20
CA ILE A 283 6.67 2.62 26.21
C ILE A 283 6.81 1.38 27.09
N GLU A 284 6.96 0.20 26.48
CA GLU A 284 6.91 -1.07 27.18
C GLU A 284 8.22 -1.44 27.87
N LYS A 285 9.37 -1.16 27.25
CA LYS A 285 10.69 -1.55 27.77
C LYS A 285 11.35 -0.44 28.59
N ASP A 286 11.24 0.80 28.14
CA ASP A 286 11.95 1.94 28.77
C ASP A 286 11.04 2.78 29.67
N GLY A 287 9.75 2.45 29.76
CA GLY A 287 8.79 3.14 30.61
C GLY A 287 8.41 4.54 30.15
N LEU A 288 8.52 4.84 28.84
CA LEU A 288 8.08 6.12 28.29
C LEU A 288 6.58 6.35 28.61
N PRO A 289 6.21 7.43 29.30
CA PRO A 289 4.81 7.66 29.67
C PRO A 289 3.93 7.81 28.44
N PHE A 290 2.99 6.88 28.25
CA PHE A 290 2.08 6.85 27.11
C PHE A 290 1.31 8.17 26.93
N GLY A 291 0.90 8.81 28.03
CA GLY A 291 0.20 10.11 27.99
C GLY A 291 1.00 11.22 27.30
N ARG A 292 2.35 11.21 27.38
CA ARG A 292 3.20 12.18 26.67
C ARG A 292 3.20 11.92 25.17
N VAL A 293 3.31 10.65 24.77
CA VAL A 293 3.23 10.26 23.36
C VAL A 293 1.87 10.65 22.79
N LEU A 294 0.79 10.33 23.50
CA LEU A 294 -0.56 10.67 23.10
C LEU A 294 -0.74 12.18 22.94
N THR A 295 -0.21 12.99 23.87
CA THR A 295 -0.30 14.46 23.81
C THR A 295 0.33 15.04 22.53
N LEU A 296 1.43 14.45 22.05
CA LEU A 296 2.07 14.88 20.80
C LEU A 296 1.26 14.51 19.55
N MET A 297 0.36 13.54 19.68
CA MET A 297 -0.43 13.00 18.57
C MET A 297 -1.87 13.52 18.55
N THR A 298 -2.33 14.19 19.61
CA THR A 298 -3.72 14.65 19.75
C THR A 298 -3.87 16.15 19.65
N GLY A 299 -4.95 16.58 18.99
CA GLY A 299 -5.39 17.98 18.95
C GLY A 299 -6.07 18.43 20.25
N ALA A 300 -6.44 19.72 20.30
CA ALA A 300 -7.13 20.31 21.46
C ALA A 300 -8.52 19.72 21.72
N ASP A 301 -9.14 19.15 20.68
CA ASP A 301 -10.41 18.40 20.74
C ASP A 301 -10.23 16.97 21.30
N GLY A 302 -8.98 16.54 21.51
CA GLY A 302 -8.63 15.22 21.96
C GLY A 302 -8.71 14.14 20.89
N GLY A 303 -8.96 14.49 19.62
CA GLY A 303 -8.85 13.59 18.48
C GLY A 303 -7.39 13.43 18.05
N VAL A 304 -7.07 12.36 17.33
CA VAL A 304 -5.74 12.19 16.73
C VAL A 304 -5.61 13.14 15.54
N VAL A 305 -4.49 13.87 15.47
CA VAL A 305 -4.20 14.77 14.34
C VAL A 305 -4.16 13.97 13.04
N THR A 306 -4.78 14.49 11.97
CA THR A 306 -4.96 13.79 10.69
C THR A 306 -3.69 13.12 10.17
N ASP A 307 -2.56 13.83 10.18
CA ASP A 307 -1.29 13.30 9.69
C ASP A 307 -0.75 12.18 10.58
N LEU A 308 -1.07 12.16 11.87
CA LEU A 308 -0.56 11.17 12.81
C LEU A 308 -1.51 9.97 13.01
N ARG A 309 -2.64 9.92 12.28
CA ARG A 309 -3.61 8.82 12.36
C ARG A 309 -3.00 7.47 11.99
N GLY A 310 -2.14 7.42 10.98
CA GLY A 310 -1.45 6.19 10.58
C GLY A 310 -0.47 5.69 11.64
N LEU A 311 0.34 6.60 12.20
CA LEU A 311 1.22 6.30 13.33
C LEU A 311 0.44 5.82 14.56
N ALA A 312 -0.67 6.48 14.90
CA ALA A 312 -1.52 6.11 16.03
C ALA A 312 -2.14 4.72 15.86
N ALA A 313 -2.61 4.43 14.64
CA ALA A 313 -3.20 3.15 14.31
C ALA A 313 -2.19 2.02 14.43
N TRP A 314 -0.97 2.17 13.88
CA TRP A 314 0.09 1.17 14.07
C TRP A 314 0.56 1.08 15.52
N LEU A 315 0.58 2.18 16.26
CA LEU A 315 0.91 2.16 17.68
C LEU A 315 -0.12 1.34 18.47
N SER A 316 -1.40 1.39 18.09
CA SER A 316 -2.44 0.56 18.71
C SER A 316 -2.23 -0.94 18.45
N VAL A 317 -1.63 -1.30 17.31
CA VAL A 317 -1.25 -2.68 16.98
C VAL A 317 -0.10 -3.14 17.85
N HIS A 318 0.97 -2.33 17.95
CA HIS A 318 2.18 -2.71 18.67
C HIS A 318 2.06 -2.62 20.18
N CYS A 319 1.28 -1.68 20.73
CA CYS A 319 1.07 -1.55 22.16
C CYS A 319 0.06 -2.57 22.70
N LEU A 320 0.24 -2.96 23.96
CA LEU A 320 -0.69 -3.82 24.70
C LEU A 320 -1.59 -3.06 25.69
N ASN A 321 -2.67 -3.72 26.10
CA ASN A 321 -3.51 -3.33 27.25
C ASN A 321 -4.12 -1.92 27.16
N GLN A 322 -3.91 -1.09 28.18
CA GLN A 322 -4.58 0.20 28.37
C GLN A 322 -4.20 1.22 27.29
N SER A 323 -2.96 1.23 26.84
CA SER A 323 -2.49 2.16 25.79
C SER A 323 -3.24 1.93 24.48
N ARG A 324 -3.45 0.66 24.09
CA ARG A 324 -4.26 0.31 22.91
C ARG A 324 -5.69 0.83 23.04
N ARG A 325 -6.34 0.61 24.20
CA ARG A 325 -7.73 1.07 24.41
C ARG A 325 -7.86 2.58 24.30
N LEU A 326 -6.91 3.33 24.86
CA LEU A 326 -6.91 4.79 24.73
C LEU A 326 -6.77 5.23 23.26
N LEU A 327 -5.93 4.56 22.46
CA LEU A 327 -5.82 4.86 21.02
C LEU A 327 -7.12 4.54 20.27
N ILE A 328 -7.73 3.38 20.55
CA ILE A 328 -9.03 3.00 19.99
C ILE A 328 -10.10 4.04 20.33
N GLU A 329 -10.15 4.53 21.57
CA GLU A 329 -11.13 5.52 22.01
C GLU A 329 -10.93 6.89 21.34
N ARG A 330 -9.68 7.27 20.99
CA ARG A 330 -9.39 8.54 20.33
C ARG A 330 -9.70 8.53 18.84
N ASP A 331 -9.38 7.43 18.15
CA ASP A 331 -9.60 7.31 16.70
C ASP A 331 -9.88 5.85 16.31
N PRO A 332 -11.10 5.34 16.59
CA PRO A 332 -11.42 3.94 16.33
C PRO A 332 -11.44 3.65 14.84
N LEU A 333 -11.86 4.63 14.04
CA LEU A 333 -11.97 4.48 12.61
C LEU A 333 -10.60 4.55 11.91
N GLY A 334 -9.70 5.41 12.36
CA GLY A 334 -8.30 5.42 11.91
C GLY A 334 -7.57 4.13 12.30
N THR A 335 -7.87 3.59 13.48
CA THR A 335 -7.34 2.29 13.94
C THR A 335 -7.68 1.16 12.96
N ILE A 336 -8.90 1.13 12.44
CA ILE A 336 -9.33 0.16 11.42
C ILE A 336 -8.66 0.45 10.07
N LEU A 337 -8.69 1.70 9.62
CA LEU A 337 -8.23 2.04 8.27
C LEU A 337 -6.74 1.89 8.07
N TYR A 338 -5.94 2.35 9.01
CA TYR A 338 -4.49 2.49 8.85
C TYR A 338 -3.71 1.40 9.59
N GLY A 339 -4.27 0.84 10.65
CA GLY A 339 -3.63 -0.18 11.49
C GLY A 339 -3.95 -1.61 11.06
N ASP A 340 -4.01 -2.54 12.00
CA ASP A 340 -4.42 -3.92 11.75
C ASP A 340 -5.09 -4.53 12.99
N VAL A 341 -6.42 -4.54 12.99
CA VAL A 341 -7.23 -5.02 14.12
C VAL A 341 -7.44 -6.54 14.11
N ARG A 342 -6.91 -7.28 13.12
CA ARG A 342 -7.19 -8.72 12.97
C ARG A 342 -6.78 -9.53 14.20
N HIS A 343 -5.60 -9.21 14.73
CA HIS A 343 -4.99 -9.90 15.88
C HIS A 343 -5.35 -9.26 17.22
N PHE A 344 -6.29 -8.31 17.24
CA PHE A 344 -6.80 -7.77 18.50
C PHE A 344 -7.54 -8.87 19.26
N SER A 345 -7.48 -8.82 20.60
CA SER A 345 -8.29 -9.69 21.43
C SER A 345 -9.78 -9.42 21.18
N LEU A 346 -10.65 -10.41 21.43
CA LEU A 346 -12.10 -10.24 21.38
C LEU A 346 -12.57 -8.97 22.13
N ARG A 347 -11.99 -8.71 23.31
CA ARG A 347 -12.29 -7.52 24.12
C ARG A 347 -11.89 -6.22 23.43
N ASP A 348 -10.74 -6.19 22.76
CA ASP A 348 -10.29 -5.00 22.06
C ASP A 348 -11.10 -4.75 20.78
N LYS A 349 -11.49 -5.81 20.05
CA LYS A 349 -12.42 -5.70 18.91
C LYS A 349 -13.80 -5.19 19.33
N GLN A 350 -14.32 -5.65 20.48
CA GLN A 350 -15.53 -5.07 21.07
C GLN A 350 -15.35 -3.60 21.44
N ALA A 351 -14.20 -3.22 22.00
CA ALA A 351 -13.90 -1.83 22.30
C ALA A 351 -13.87 -0.95 21.04
N VAL A 352 -13.41 -1.47 19.90
CA VAL A 352 -13.47 -0.77 18.60
C VAL A 352 -14.92 -0.47 18.22
N PHE A 353 -15.83 -1.44 18.27
CA PHE A 353 -17.25 -1.21 17.97
C PHE A 353 -17.91 -0.23 18.95
N MET A 354 -17.59 -0.32 20.25
CA MET A 354 -18.10 0.64 21.24
C MET A 354 -17.60 2.07 20.96
N ALA A 355 -16.32 2.22 20.63
CA ALA A 355 -15.74 3.51 20.30
C ALA A 355 -16.31 4.09 18.99
N LEU A 356 -16.52 3.27 17.96
CA LEU A 356 -17.23 3.67 16.75
C LEU A 356 -18.64 4.17 17.06
N ARG A 357 -19.38 3.48 17.94
CA ARG A 357 -20.74 3.89 18.34
C ARG A 357 -20.73 5.27 18.99
N ASN A 358 -19.82 5.49 19.93
CA ASN A 358 -19.63 6.78 20.58
C ASN A 358 -19.26 7.88 19.58
N GLN A 359 -18.45 7.55 18.56
CA GLN A 359 -18.09 8.50 17.50
C GLN A 359 -19.29 8.82 16.61
N ALA A 360 -20.08 7.83 16.19
CA ALA A 360 -21.28 8.01 15.36
C ALA A 360 -22.35 8.88 16.05
N GLN A 361 -22.45 8.80 17.38
CA GLN A 361 -23.33 9.68 18.17
C GLN A 361 -22.88 11.14 18.16
N ARG A 362 -21.56 11.42 18.05
CA ARG A 362 -20.99 12.77 18.08
C ARG A 362 -20.87 13.38 16.68
N ASN A 363 -20.54 12.56 15.68
CA ASN A 363 -20.38 12.98 14.30
C ASN A 363 -21.30 12.14 13.40
N PRO A 364 -22.43 12.70 12.96
CA PRO A 364 -23.39 11.99 12.11
C PRO A 364 -22.83 11.56 10.74
N TRP A 365 -21.70 12.12 10.29
CA TRP A 365 -21.18 11.93 8.92
C TRP A 365 -20.08 10.86 8.80
N LEU A 366 -20.03 9.89 9.72
CA LEU A 366 -19.03 8.82 9.75
C LEU A 366 -18.83 8.12 8.39
N HIS A 367 -19.89 7.99 7.60
CA HIS A 367 -19.93 7.32 6.30
C HIS A 367 -19.79 8.22 5.05
N SER A 368 -19.53 9.53 5.20
CA SER A 368 -19.52 10.47 4.06
C SER A 368 -18.25 10.45 3.20
N GLU A 369 -17.21 9.73 3.62
CA GLU A 369 -15.98 9.55 2.84
C GLU A 369 -15.98 8.12 2.26
N ASP A 370 -15.48 7.91 1.03
CA ASP A 370 -15.32 6.57 0.45
C ASP A 370 -14.22 5.80 1.19
N TRP A 371 -14.52 5.29 2.38
CA TRP A 371 -13.61 4.46 3.16
C TRP A 371 -13.30 3.18 2.39
N SER A 372 -12.07 2.68 2.47
CA SER A 372 -11.74 1.33 1.98
C SER A 372 -12.44 0.30 2.86
N SER A 373 -13.70 -0.04 2.52
CA SER A 373 -14.57 -0.94 3.28
C SER A 373 -13.95 -2.31 3.55
N SER A 374 -12.99 -2.74 2.73
CA SER A 374 -12.21 -3.96 2.94
C SER A 374 -11.41 -3.98 4.23
N SER A 375 -11.05 -2.82 4.80
CA SER A 375 -10.32 -2.74 6.07
C SER A 375 -11.14 -3.26 7.25
N PHE A 376 -12.48 -3.19 7.18
CA PHE A 376 -13.38 -3.72 8.22
C PHE A 376 -13.35 -5.25 8.30
N GLY A 377 -12.92 -5.95 7.24
CA GLY A 377 -12.81 -7.42 7.23
C GLY A 377 -11.93 -7.97 8.36
N ALA A 378 -10.99 -7.18 8.89
CA ALA A 378 -10.18 -7.55 10.05
C ALA A 378 -10.99 -7.73 11.35
N LEU A 379 -12.21 -7.18 11.43
CA LEU A 379 -13.16 -7.40 12.54
C LEU A 379 -14.08 -8.60 12.30
N GLY A 380 -14.14 -9.14 11.07
CA GLY A 380 -14.98 -10.28 10.69
C GLY A 380 -14.28 -11.61 10.90
N THR A 381 -13.77 -11.88 12.10
CA THR A 381 -13.12 -13.16 12.43
C THR A 381 -14.10 -14.11 13.13
N LYS A 382 -13.86 -15.43 13.09
CA LYS A 382 -14.76 -16.43 13.71
C LYS A 382 -15.07 -16.17 15.20
N ASP A 383 -14.11 -15.66 15.98
CA ASP A 383 -14.33 -15.31 17.39
C ASP A 383 -15.29 -14.14 17.61
N MET A 384 -15.51 -13.30 16.58
CA MET A 384 -16.41 -12.15 16.62
C MET A 384 -17.86 -12.50 16.28
N GLU A 385 -18.15 -13.73 15.83
CA GLU A 385 -19.50 -14.15 15.43
C GLU A 385 -20.59 -13.81 16.48
N PRO A 386 -20.40 -14.09 17.79
CA PRO A 386 -21.42 -13.75 18.78
C PRO A 386 -21.67 -12.23 18.90
N VAL A 387 -20.61 -11.43 18.80
CA VAL A 387 -20.69 -9.96 18.90
C VAL A 387 -21.36 -9.37 17.68
N LEU A 388 -21.01 -9.86 16.48
CA LEU A 388 -21.63 -9.44 15.23
C LEU A 388 -23.12 -9.80 15.22
N ARG A 389 -23.48 -11.01 15.67
CA ARG A 389 -24.88 -11.41 15.84
C ARG A 389 -25.65 -10.45 16.74
N GLU A 390 -25.09 -10.08 17.90
CA GLU A 390 -25.74 -9.14 18.81
C GLU A 390 -25.99 -7.77 18.16
N ILE A 391 -25.04 -7.28 17.36
CA ILE A 391 -25.20 -6.03 16.60
C ILE A 391 -26.34 -6.16 15.58
N LEU A 392 -26.40 -7.26 14.81
CA LEU A 392 -27.40 -7.47 13.75
C LEU A 392 -28.83 -7.65 14.29
N ILE A 393 -29.00 -8.18 15.51
CA ILE A 393 -30.33 -8.39 16.13
C ILE A 393 -30.88 -7.11 16.78
N SER A 394 -30.06 -6.06 16.91
CA SER A 394 -30.49 -4.79 17.51
C SER A 394 -31.78 -4.26 16.87
N SER A 395 -32.79 -3.98 17.70
CA SER A 395 -34.06 -3.39 17.26
C SER A 395 -33.98 -1.86 17.12
N SER A 396 -32.88 -1.24 17.55
CA SER A 396 -32.68 0.19 17.40
C SER A 396 -32.58 0.56 15.92
N ARG A 397 -33.23 1.66 15.54
CA ARG A 397 -33.13 2.28 14.22
C ARG A 397 -32.55 3.69 14.31
N ASP A 398 -31.95 4.02 15.45
CA ASP A 398 -31.22 5.27 15.62
C ASP A 398 -30.07 5.31 14.61
N ARG A 399 -29.83 6.49 14.03
CA ARG A 399 -28.80 6.69 13.00
C ARG A 399 -27.46 6.06 13.40
N ALA A 400 -26.97 6.38 14.61
CA ALA A 400 -25.69 5.87 15.09
C ALA A 400 -25.66 4.33 15.18
N ASP A 401 -26.76 3.69 15.56
CA ASP A 401 -26.83 2.23 15.65
C ASP A 401 -26.87 1.58 14.27
N GLN A 402 -27.54 2.20 13.30
CA GLN A 402 -27.52 1.76 11.91
C GLN A 402 -26.12 1.87 11.28
N GLU A 403 -25.32 2.88 11.64
CA GLU A 403 -23.90 2.94 11.22
C GLU A 403 -23.09 1.76 11.79
N ILE A 404 -23.38 1.33 13.02
CA ILE A 404 -22.69 0.19 13.63
C ILE A 404 -23.12 -1.13 13.01
N VAL A 405 -24.40 -1.28 12.68
CA VAL A 405 -24.87 -2.40 11.86
C VAL A 405 -24.13 -2.41 10.53
N ASN A 406 -23.99 -1.26 9.87
CA ASN A 406 -23.26 -1.16 8.61
C ASN A 406 -21.78 -1.55 8.74
N CYS A 407 -21.08 -1.07 9.79
CA CYS A 407 -19.71 -1.50 10.09
C CYS A 407 -19.60 -3.02 10.27
N ALA A 408 -20.58 -3.63 10.95
CA ALA A 408 -20.63 -5.09 11.13
C ALA A 408 -20.88 -5.82 9.80
N LEU A 409 -21.74 -5.28 8.93
CA LEU A 409 -21.99 -5.84 7.60
C LEU A 409 -20.75 -5.79 6.71
N GLU A 410 -19.99 -4.69 6.72
CA GLU A 410 -18.71 -4.61 6.00
C GLU A 410 -17.66 -5.56 6.59
N ALA A 411 -17.63 -5.73 7.92
CA ALA A 411 -16.77 -6.72 8.57
C ALA A 411 -17.11 -8.15 8.13
N ILE A 412 -18.39 -8.49 8.03
CA ILE A 412 -18.87 -9.79 7.54
C ILE A 412 -18.54 -9.96 6.05
N ARG A 413 -18.75 -8.92 5.24
CA ARG A 413 -18.52 -8.93 3.80
C ARG A 413 -17.06 -9.16 3.41
N TYR A 414 -16.13 -8.60 4.18
CA TYR A 414 -14.70 -8.67 3.86
C TYR A 414 -13.89 -9.59 4.77
N GLY A 415 -14.52 -10.18 5.78
CA GLY A 415 -13.91 -11.05 6.76
C GLY A 415 -13.91 -12.54 6.37
N GLU A 416 -13.72 -13.38 7.39
CA GLU A 416 -13.90 -14.82 7.29
C GLU A 416 -15.38 -15.16 7.05
N PRO A 417 -15.71 -16.22 6.29
CA PRO A 417 -17.11 -16.58 6.05
C PRO A 417 -17.84 -16.95 7.35
N LEU A 418 -18.95 -16.26 7.63
CA LEU A 418 -19.78 -16.43 8.83
C LEU A 418 -21.21 -16.86 8.45
N SER A 419 -21.36 -18.07 7.92
CA SER A 419 -22.62 -18.58 7.37
C SER A 419 -23.77 -18.68 8.37
N SER A 420 -23.48 -18.81 9.68
CA SER A 420 -24.48 -18.78 10.76
C SER A 420 -25.19 -17.43 10.91
N LEU A 421 -24.72 -16.39 10.22
CA LEU A 421 -25.30 -15.05 10.22
C LEU A 421 -26.26 -14.80 9.04
N ASN A 422 -26.35 -15.72 8.07
CA ASN A 422 -27.07 -15.52 6.81
C ASN A 422 -28.56 -15.16 7.00
N ASP A 423 -29.25 -15.81 7.94
CA ASP A 423 -30.66 -15.54 8.23
C ASP A 423 -30.88 -14.09 8.71
N PHE A 424 -29.92 -13.54 9.47
CA PHE A 424 -29.98 -12.15 9.93
C PHE A 424 -29.72 -11.17 8.78
N LEU A 425 -28.80 -11.52 7.87
CA LEU A 425 -28.55 -10.72 6.67
C LEU A 425 -29.80 -10.66 5.80
N GLU A 426 -30.47 -11.79 5.54
CA GLU A 426 -31.73 -11.81 4.79
C GLU A 426 -32.81 -10.97 5.50
N THR A 427 -32.92 -11.08 6.82
CA THR A 427 -33.88 -10.30 7.61
C THR A 427 -33.66 -8.80 7.44
N ILE A 428 -32.40 -8.34 7.50
CA ILE A 428 -32.06 -6.92 7.33
C ILE A 428 -32.37 -6.44 5.91
N VAL A 429 -32.04 -7.23 4.88
CA VAL A 429 -32.33 -6.87 3.47
C VAL A 429 -33.83 -6.64 3.26
N ARG A 430 -34.68 -7.44 3.90
CA ARG A 430 -36.15 -7.37 3.76
C ARG A 430 -36.81 -6.32 4.64
N ASP A 431 -36.15 -5.82 5.68
CA ASP A 431 -36.71 -4.89 6.65
C ASP A 431 -36.58 -3.43 6.18
N SER A 432 -37.70 -2.87 5.70
CA SER A 432 -37.85 -1.47 5.24
C SER A 432 -37.58 -0.41 6.32
N SER A 433 -37.50 -0.78 7.60
CA SER A 433 -37.16 0.17 8.67
C SER A 433 -35.67 0.54 8.71
N TYR A 434 -34.81 -0.24 8.04
CA TYR A 434 -33.40 0.12 7.85
C TYR A 434 -33.22 1.12 6.72
N HIS A 435 -32.24 2.00 6.86
CA HIS A 435 -31.76 2.84 5.78
C HIS A 435 -31.23 1.98 4.62
N GLN A 436 -31.40 2.48 3.40
CA GLN A 436 -31.03 1.71 2.21
C GLN A 436 -29.57 1.27 2.22
N PHE A 437 -28.63 2.13 2.65
CA PHE A 437 -27.21 1.77 2.67
C PHE A 437 -26.95 0.51 3.52
N VAL A 438 -27.65 0.34 4.64
CA VAL A 438 -27.57 -0.85 5.49
C VAL A 438 -28.09 -2.09 4.75
N ARG A 439 -29.25 -1.96 4.09
CA ARG A 439 -29.87 -3.05 3.32
C ARG A 439 -29.00 -3.48 2.13
N THR A 440 -28.43 -2.50 1.43
CA THR A 440 -27.45 -2.69 0.35
C THR A 440 -26.18 -3.37 0.84
N SER A 441 -25.64 -2.99 2.00
CA SER A 441 -24.47 -3.68 2.58
C SER A 441 -24.82 -5.09 3.06
N ALA A 442 -26.05 -5.32 3.53
CA ALA A 442 -26.50 -6.64 3.96
C ALA A 442 -26.60 -7.63 2.79
N ILE A 443 -27.15 -7.22 1.64
CA ILE A 443 -27.22 -8.10 0.45
C ILE A 443 -25.81 -8.38 -0.09
N LYS A 444 -24.92 -7.38 -0.07
CA LYS A 444 -23.51 -7.55 -0.45
C LYS A 444 -22.74 -8.50 0.47
N ALA A 445 -22.98 -8.43 1.77
CA ALA A 445 -22.43 -9.36 2.75
C ALA A 445 -23.00 -10.79 2.56
N TRP A 446 -24.28 -10.90 2.23
CA TRP A 446 -24.96 -12.17 2.01
C TRP A 446 -24.34 -12.93 0.81
N PHE A 447 -24.10 -12.26 -0.34
CA PHE A 447 -23.47 -12.92 -1.50
C PHE A 447 -22.13 -13.54 -1.15
N ARG A 448 -21.35 -12.87 -0.29
CA ARG A 448 -20.04 -13.37 0.10
C ARG A 448 -20.13 -14.63 0.95
N ASN A 449 -21.09 -14.71 1.85
CA ASN A 449 -21.25 -15.83 2.78
C ASN A 449 -22.04 -17.01 2.21
N ALA A 450 -22.89 -16.77 1.21
CA ALA A 450 -23.76 -17.77 0.60
C ALA A 450 -23.66 -17.76 -0.94
N PRO A 451 -22.46 -17.94 -1.51
CA PRO A 451 -22.26 -17.81 -2.96
C PRO A 451 -23.06 -18.83 -3.80
N ASP A 452 -23.52 -19.93 -3.20
CA ASP A 452 -24.25 -20.99 -3.90
C ASP A 452 -25.78 -20.96 -3.68
N ASP A 453 -26.30 -20.06 -2.84
CA ASP A 453 -27.73 -20.06 -2.45
C ASP A 453 -28.59 -19.10 -3.29
N TYR A 454 -28.62 -19.33 -4.60
CA TYR A 454 -29.38 -18.49 -5.53
C TYR A 454 -30.90 -18.51 -5.32
N ALA A 455 -31.42 -19.46 -4.53
CA ALA A 455 -32.85 -19.57 -4.26
C ALA A 455 -33.36 -18.38 -3.44
N MET A 456 -32.59 -17.91 -2.44
CA MET A 456 -32.94 -16.72 -1.66
C MET A 456 -32.99 -15.48 -2.56
N LEU A 457 -31.97 -15.30 -3.41
CA LEU A 457 -31.85 -14.15 -4.31
C LEU A 457 -32.98 -14.10 -5.36
N LEU A 458 -33.30 -15.23 -5.98
CA LEU A 458 -34.41 -15.33 -6.93
C LEU A 458 -35.73 -14.97 -6.26
N LYS A 459 -35.95 -15.47 -5.03
CA LYS A 459 -37.13 -15.14 -4.24
C LYS A 459 -37.16 -13.65 -3.88
N LEU A 460 -36.04 -13.07 -3.46
CA LEU A 460 -35.93 -11.65 -3.14
C LEU A 460 -36.23 -10.77 -4.37
N ALA A 461 -35.69 -11.09 -5.55
CA ALA A 461 -35.98 -10.38 -6.79
C ALA A 461 -37.48 -10.43 -7.13
N GLU A 462 -38.09 -11.59 -6.97
CA GLU A 462 -39.53 -11.78 -7.20
C GLU A 462 -40.39 -11.04 -6.16
N ASP A 463 -40.00 -11.07 -4.89
CA ASP A 463 -40.69 -10.36 -3.81
C ASP A 463 -40.59 -8.83 -4.01
N ILE A 464 -39.48 -8.31 -4.52
CA ILE A 464 -39.35 -6.89 -4.90
C ILE A 464 -40.24 -6.58 -6.11
N ARG A 465 -40.20 -7.43 -7.14
CA ARG A 465 -41.01 -7.26 -8.37
C ARG A 465 -42.51 -7.26 -8.08
N THR A 466 -42.97 -8.10 -7.16
CA THR A 466 -44.37 -8.22 -6.75
C THR A 466 -44.77 -7.23 -5.65
N GLY A 467 -43.83 -6.45 -5.12
CA GLY A 467 -44.07 -5.44 -4.09
C GLY A 467 -44.26 -5.99 -2.67
N ILE A 468 -43.88 -7.25 -2.43
CA ILE A 468 -43.83 -7.86 -1.09
C ILE A 468 -42.69 -7.25 -0.27
N VAL A 469 -41.54 -7.00 -0.90
CA VAL A 469 -40.38 -6.33 -0.29
C VAL A 469 -40.25 -4.94 -0.91
N GLU A 470 -40.19 -3.91 -0.06
CA GLU A 470 -40.00 -2.54 -0.52
C GLU A 470 -38.55 -2.30 -0.95
N ASP A 471 -38.37 -1.71 -2.13
CA ASP A 471 -37.08 -1.25 -2.63
C ASP A 471 -37.29 0.13 -3.26
N TYR A 472 -37.28 1.19 -2.45
CA TYR A 472 -37.81 2.49 -2.87
C TYR A 472 -36.92 3.24 -3.88
N ASP A 473 -35.65 2.86 -4.02
CA ASP A 473 -34.67 3.49 -4.91
C ASP A 473 -34.03 2.55 -5.93
N ASP A 474 -34.51 1.30 -5.98
CA ASP A 474 -34.09 0.23 -6.91
C ASP A 474 -32.68 -0.34 -6.67
N GLU A 475 -31.97 0.09 -5.62
CA GLU A 475 -30.58 -0.35 -5.41
C GLU A 475 -30.47 -1.85 -5.13
N ILE A 476 -31.36 -2.42 -4.31
CA ILE A 476 -31.31 -3.85 -3.99
C ILE A 476 -31.60 -4.67 -5.24
N LEU A 477 -32.65 -4.31 -6.00
CA LEU A 477 -32.98 -4.99 -7.24
C LEU A 477 -31.82 -4.92 -8.24
N GLY A 478 -31.21 -3.75 -8.44
CA GLY A 478 -30.07 -3.58 -9.33
C GLY A 478 -28.91 -4.51 -8.99
N ILE A 479 -28.56 -4.60 -7.71
CA ILE A 479 -27.49 -5.48 -7.22
C ILE A 479 -27.84 -6.96 -7.45
N VAL A 480 -29.07 -7.37 -7.14
CA VAL A 480 -29.52 -8.76 -7.30
C VAL A 480 -29.57 -9.15 -8.78
N LEU A 481 -30.00 -8.26 -9.67
CA LEU A 481 -30.00 -8.51 -11.12
C LEU A 481 -28.58 -8.66 -11.68
N GLU A 482 -27.63 -7.86 -11.20
CA GLU A 482 -26.22 -7.99 -11.58
C GLU A 482 -25.71 -9.40 -11.29
N GLU A 483 -26.05 -9.98 -10.13
CA GLU A 483 -25.59 -11.32 -9.77
C GLU A 483 -26.34 -12.44 -10.50
N LEU A 484 -27.67 -12.32 -10.66
CA LEU A 484 -28.49 -13.40 -11.22
C LEU A 484 -28.46 -13.47 -12.75
N TYR A 485 -28.21 -12.37 -13.45
CA TYR A 485 -28.16 -12.33 -14.91
C TYR A 485 -26.77 -12.70 -15.45
N PRO A 486 -26.64 -13.55 -16.49
CA PRO A 486 -27.70 -14.23 -17.25
C PRO A 486 -28.00 -15.67 -16.77
N GLN A 487 -27.28 -16.14 -15.75
CA GLN A 487 -27.23 -17.56 -15.40
C GLN A 487 -28.54 -18.08 -14.79
N PHE A 488 -29.14 -17.31 -13.87
CA PHE A 488 -30.35 -17.69 -13.13
C PHE A 488 -31.59 -16.95 -13.62
N ILE A 489 -31.42 -15.69 -14.06
CA ILE A 489 -32.45 -14.95 -14.79
C ILE A 489 -32.06 -14.93 -16.27
N PRO A 490 -32.73 -15.74 -17.12
CA PRO A 490 -32.40 -15.80 -18.53
C PRO A 490 -32.85 -14.53 -19.27
N PRO A 491 -32.24 -14.22 -20.43
CA PRO A 491 -32.66 -13.15 -21.33
C PRO A 491 -34.17 -13.06 -21.60
N ALA A 492 -34.85 -14.21 -21.64
CA ALA A 492 -36.28 -14.28 -21.93
C ALA A 492 -37.18 -13.71 -20.81
N LYS A 493 -36.63 -13.54 -19.60
CA LYS A 493 -37.33 -13.07 -18.38
C LYS A 493 -36.73 -11.80 -17.79
N ILE A 494 -35.56 -11.34 -18.26
CA ILE A 494 -34.88 -10.22 -17.60
C ILE A 494 -35.72 -8.95 -17.58
N PHE A 495 -36.48 -8.71 -18.65
CA PHE A 495 -37.34 -7.54 -18.76
C PHE A 495 -38.61 -7.60 -17.91
N ASP A 496 -38.94 -8.74 -17.30
CA ASP A 496 -40.02 -8.80 -16.30
C ASP A 496 -39.70 -7.92 -15.07
N TYR A 497 -38.41 -7.58 -14.89
CA TYR A 497 -37.90 -6.69 -13.85
C TYR A 497 -37.63 -5.26 -14.34
N LEU A 498 -37.91 -4.95 -15.61
CA LEU A 498 -37.74 -3.61 -16.17
C LEU A 498 -38.92 -2.72 -15.79
N HIS A 499 -38.64 -1.59 -15.15
CA HIS A 499 -39.60 -0.54 -14.88
C HIS A 499 -38.91 0.83 -14.90
N VAL A 500 -39.71 1.90 -14.87
CA VAL A 500 -39.19 3.26 -14.76
C VAL A 500 -38.45 3.39 -13.41
N PRO A 501 -37.21 3.91 -13.38
CA PRO A 501 -36.48 4.10 -12.12
C PRO A 501 -37.31 4.91 -11.12
N LYS A 502 -37.40 4.43 -9.88
CA LYS A 502 -38.20 5.06 -8.82
C LYS A 502 -37.63 6.42 -8.43
N ILE A 503 -36.29 6.55 -8.39
CA ILE A 503 -35.59 7.83 -8.21
C ILE A 503 -34.87 8.23 -9.50
N LYS A 504 -35.44 9.19 -10.24
CA LYS A 504 -34.91 9.62 -11.55
C LYS A 504 -33.50 10.21 -11.51
N SER A 505 -33.12 10.85 -10.41
CA SER A 505 -31.81 11.49 -10.23
C SER A 505 -30.72 10.53 -9.75
N LEU A 506 -31.09 9.34 -9.29
CA LEU A 506 -30.14 8.37 -8.76
C LEU A 506 -29.49 7.61 -9.93
N ILE A 507 -28.16 7.67 -10.01
CA ILE A 507 -27.36 6.82 -10.89
C ILE A 507 -26.79 5.70 -10.03
N GLY A 508 -27.64 4.74 -9.70
CA GLY A 508 -27.32 3.62 -8.82
C GLY A 508 -27.27 2.27 -9.54
N SER A 509 -27.13 1.19 -8.78
CA SER A 509 -26.97 -0.18 -9.26
C SER A 509 -28.02 -0.59 -10.30
N TYR A 510 -29.28 -0.20 -10.15
CA TYR A 510 -30.33 -0.55 -11.13
C TYR A 510 -30.05 0.05 -12.51
N ARG A 511 -29.73 1.35 -12.55
CA ARG A 511 -29.47 2.04 -13.81
C ARG A 511 -28.17 1.54 -14.45
N VAL A 512 -27.14 1.30 -13.64
CA VAL A 512 -25.87 0.74 -14.08
C VAL A 512 -26.08 -0.67 -14.66
N PHE A 513 -26.95 -1.49 -14.06
CA PHE A 513 -27.30 -2.80 -14.59
C PHE A 513 -27.81 -2.72 -16.03
N TRP A 514 -28.84 -1.91 -16.29
CA TRP A 514 -29.44 -1.82 -17.62
C TRP A 514 -28.50 -1.22 -18.68
N ILE A 515 -27.69 -0.23 -18.30
CA ILE A 515 -26.84 0.51 -19.26
C ILE A 515 -25.51 -0.22 -19.52
N HIS A 516 -24.91 -0.84 -18.50
CA HIS A 516 -23.56 -1.39 -18.57
C HIS A 516 -23.54 -2.91 -18.45
N TYR A 517 -24.09 -3.47 -17.36
CA TYR A 517 -23.94 -4.91 -17.10
C TYR A 517 -24.76 -5.79 -18.04
N LEU A 518 -25.99 -5.38 -18.39
CA LEU A 518 -26.82 -6.16 -19.30
C LEU A 518 -26.12 -6.32 -20.67
N PRO A 519 -25.64 -5.25 -21.34
CA PRO A 519 -24.85 -5.40 -22.58
C PRO A 519 -23.57 -6.22 -22.41
N GLU A 520 -22.81 -5.98 -21.33
CA GLU A 520 -21.51 -6.63 -21.09
C GLU A 520 -21.65 -8.15 -20.86
N LYS A 521 -22.64 -8.56 -20.07
CA LYS A 521 -22.90 -9.97 -19.77
C LYS A 521 -23.69 -10.70 -20.86
N SER A 522 -24.18 -9.99 -21.87
CA SER A 522 -24.92 -10.58 -22.98
C SER A 522 -23.99 -11.06 -24.08
N SER A 523 -23.98 -12.37 -24.32
CA SER A 523 -23.21 -12.95 -25.43
C SER A 523 -23.89 -12.68 -26.78
N LYS A 524 -23.13 -12.79 -27.89
CA LYS A 524 -23.69 -12.69 -29.25
C LYS A 524 -24.85 -13.67 -29.51
N GLN A 525 -24.90 -14.77 -28.76
CA GLN A 525 -25.92 -15.82 -28.89
C GLN A 525 -27.21 -15.46 -28.13
N THR A 526 -27.12 -14.65 -27.08
CA THR A 526 -28.29 -14.23 -26.28
C THR A 526 -28.93 -12.93 -26.78
N LEU A 527 -28.20 -12.14 -27.60
CA LEU A 527 -28.69 -10.89 -28.17
C LEU A 527 -30.00 -11.00 -28.96
N PRO A 528 -30.22 -12.00 -29.84
CA PRO A 528 -31.50 -12.12 -30.55
C PRO A 528 -32.69 -12.28 -29.59
N ALA A 529 -32.56 -13.15 -28.58
CA ALA A 529 -33.61 -13.36 -27.59
C ALA A 529 -33.90 -12.11 -26.74
N LEU A 530 -32.87 -11.31 -26.43
CA LEU A 530 -33.06 -10.01 -25.76
C LEU A 530 -33.79 -9.01 -26.64
N LEU A 531 -33.38 -8.85 -27.90
CA LEU A 531 -33.99 -7.89 -28.82
C LEU A 531 -35.43 -8.25 -29.13
N ASP A 532 -35.73 -9.53 -29.35
CA ASP A 532 -37.08 -10.03 -29.60
C ASP A 532 -38.01 -9.76 -28.41
N ARG A 533 -37.49 -9.85 -27.18
CA ARG A 533 -38.26 -9.50 -25.98
C ARG A 533 -38.37 -8.00 -25.79
N PHE A 534 -37.31 -7.23 -26.04
CA PHE A 534 -37.33 -5.77 -25.89
C PHE A 534 -38.40 -5.10 -26.77
N ILE A 535 -38.65 -5.62 -27.97
CA ILE A 535 -39.69 -5.10 -28.89
C ILE A 535 -41.11 -5.33 -28.36
N GLN A 536 -41.31 -6.25 -27.41
CA GLN A 536 -42.62 -6.61 -26.86
C GLN A 536 -43.02 -5.78 -25.63
N ILE A 537 -42.13 -4.91 -25.14
CA ILE A 537 -42.29 -4.07 -23.94
C ILE A 537 -42.36 -2.62 -24.40
#